data_AF-A0A9D1F1I6-F1
#
_entry.id   AF-A0A9D1F1I6-F1
#
_cell.length_a   1.000
_cell.length_b   1.000
_cell.length_c   1.000
_cell.angle_alpha   90.00
_cell.angle_beta   90.00
_cell.angle_gamma   90.00
#
_symmetry.space_group_name_H-M   'P 1'
#
loop_
_entity.id
_entity.type
_entity.pdbx_description
1 polymer ?
#
loop_
_entity_poly.entity_id
_entity_poly.type
_entity_poly.pdbx_seq_one_letter_code
_entity_poly.pdbx_strand_id
1 'polypeptide(L)'
;MNIYKVIDERTWKRATHCEVFRNCIEPSFCLTFDLDVTKFYREIKKNGLSFTFALVYIVTECANQIEEFRYRFLDGKIVLFDKIDTAFTY
;
A
#
# COMPACT_ATOMS: atom_id res chain seq x y z
N MET A 1 -6.25 -16.49 -0.82
CA MET A 1 -6.01 -15.58 -1.95
C MET A 1 -6.93 -14.39 -1.78
N ASN A 2 -6.40 -13.16 -1.71
CA ASN A 2 -7.24 -11.99 -1.44
C ASN A 2 -8.21 -11.76 -2.60
N ILE A 3 -9.45 -11.40 -2.26
CA ILE A 3 -10.50 -11.11 -3.22
C ILE A 3 -10.12 -9.83 -3.98
N TYR A 4 -10.37 -9.80 -5.29
CA TYR A 4 -10.14 -8.62 -6.11
C TYR A 4 -11.28 -8.40 -7.09
N LYS A 5 -11.35 -7.17 -7.61
CA LYS A 5 -12.26 -6.77 -8.69
C LYS A 5 -11.43 -6.33 -9.89
N VAL A 6 -11.82 -6.75 -11.08
CA VAL A 6 -11.25 -6.23 -12.32
C VAL A 6 -11.80 -4.84 -12.55
N ILE A 7 -10.93 -3.90 -12.88
CA ILE A 7 -11.30 -2.51 -13.11
C ILE A 7 -11.69 -2.31 -14.57
N ASP A 8 -12.80 -1.61 -14.79
CA ASP A 8 -13.16 -1.09 -16.11
C ASP A 8 -12.39 0.21 -16.37
N GLU A 9 -11.39 0.15 -17.25
CA GLU A 9 -10.53 1.28 -17.59
C GLU A 9 -11.30 2.45 -18.24
N ARG A 10 -12.50 2.21 -18.80
CA ARG A 10 -13.29 3.28 -19.43
C ARG A 10 -13.93 4.23 -18.42
N THR A 11 -14.20 3.73 -17.21
CA THR A 11 -14.90 4.46 -16.15
C THR A 11 -14.01 4.78 -14.95
N TRP A 12 -12.77 4.29 -14.96
CA TRP A 12 -11.85 4.44 -13.85
C TRP A 12 -11.25 5.86 -13.75
N LYS A 13 -11.36 6.46 -12.55
CA LYS A 13 -10.88 7.82 -12.24
C LYS A 13 -9.41 8.09 -12.58
N ARG A 14 -8.58 7.04 -12.65
CA ARG A 14 -7.13 7.14 -12.93
C ARG A 14 -6.73 6.63 -14.31
N ALA A 15 -7.67 6.33 -15.20
CA ALA A 15 -7.39 5.75 -16.52
C ALA A 15 -6.31 6.54 -17.29
N THR A 16 -6.51 7.84 -17.46
CA THR A 16 -5.53 8.72 -18.15
C THR A 16 -4.18 8.76 -17.46
N HIS A 17 -4.14 8.80 -16.12
CA HIS A 17 -2.89 8.79 -15.37
C HIS A 17 -2.14 7.47 -15.59
N CYS A 18 -2.85 6.34 -15.51
CA CYS A 18 -2.26 5.03 -15.73
C CYS A 18 -1.75 4.88 -17.16
N GLU A 19 -2.49 5.35 -18.16
CA GLU A 19 -2.08 5.32 -19.57
C GLU A 19 -0.76 6.05 -19.81
N VAL A 20 -0.58 7.24 -19.21
CA VAL A 20 0.66 8.02 -19.31
C VAL A 20 1.86 7.26 -18.74
N PHE A 21 1.71 6.61 -17.58
CA PHE A 21 2.81 5.94 -16.89
C PHE A 21 3.04 4.49 -17.32
N ARG A 22 2.04 3.82 -17.91
CA ARG A 22 2.06 2.36 -18.17
C ARG A 22 3.25 1.92 -19.01
N ASN A 23 3.68 2.76 -19.96
CA ASN A 23 4.77 2.46 -20.88
C ASN A 23 6.07 3.22 -20.54
N CYS A 24 6.13 3.88 -19.38
CA CYS A 24 7.37 4.49 -18.91
C CYS A 24 8.37 3.41 -18.49
N ILE A 25 9.64 3.62 -18.80
CA ILE A 25 10.74 2.75 -18.36
C ILE A 25 10.84 2.76 -16.82
N GLU A 26 10.64 3.92 -16.21
CA GLU A 26 10.64 4.10 -14.75
C GLU A 26 9.40 4.90 -14.31
N PRO A 27 8.29 4.21 -13.95
CA PRO A 27 7.07 4.86 -13.48
C PRO A 27 7.04 5.09 -11.95
N SER A 28 8.17 4.89 -11.24
CA SER A 28 8.25 4.95 -9.78
C SER A 28 9.01 6.17 -9.28
N PHE A 29 8.70 6.58 -8.05
CA PHE A 29 9.44 7.59 -7.32
C PHE A 29 9.51 7.21 -5.84
N CYS A 30 10.49 7.77 -5.13
CA CYS A 30 10.70 7.52 -3.70
C CYS A 30 10.50 8.82 -2.91
N LEU A 31 9.85 8.70 -1.76
CA LEU A 31 9.70 9.78 -0.79
C LEU A 31 10.18 9.31 0.57
N THR A 32 10.88 10.19 1.29
CA THR A 32 11.38 9.94 2.65
C THR A 32 10.99 11.12 3.54
N PHE A 33 10.47 10.82 4.72
CA PHE A 33 10.05 11.83 5.69
C PHE A 33 10.47 11.41 7.11
N ASP A 34 10.78 12.40 7.93
CA ASP A 34 10.96 12.19 9.37
C ASP A 34 9.59 12.10 10.05
N LEU A 35 9.32 10.98 10.71
CA LEU A 35 8.08 10.74 11.44
C LEU A 35 8.33 10.75 12.95
N ASP A 36 7.67 11.65 13.67
CA ASP A 36 7.67 11.61 15.14
C ASP A 36 6.83 10.43 15.66
N VAL A 37 7.52 9.37 16.08
CA VAL A 37 6.92 8.16 16.65
C VAL A 37 6.97 8.13 18.18
N THR A 38 7.29 9.24 18.85
CA THR A 38 7.53 9.27 20.32
C THR A 38 6.34 8.76 21.14
N LYS A 39 5.11 9.15 20.76
CA LYS A 39 3.89 8.67 21.43
C LYS A 39 3.65 7.18 21.16
N PHE A 40 3.77 6.77 19.90
CA PHE A 40 3.60 5.39 19.48
C PHE A 40 4.59 4.46 20.20
N TYR A 41 5.88 4.80 20.18
CA TYR A 41 6.93 4.03 20.85
C TYR A 41 6.67 3.83 22.35
N ARG A 42 6.25 4.89 23.06
CA ARG A 42 5.93 4.82 24.48
C ARG A 42 4.77 3.86 24.76
N GLU A 43 3.70 3.94 23.99
CA GLU A 43 2.55 3.04 24.16
C GLU A 43 2.93 1.58 23.85
N ILE A 44 3.65 1.32 22.77
CA ILE A 44 4.09 -0.04 22.43
C ILE A 44 4.98 -0.64 23.53
N LYS A 45 5.92 0.14 24.07
CA LYS A 45 6.78 -0.32 25.18
C LYS A 45 6.00 -0.55 26.47
N LYS A 46 5.07 0.35 26.82
CA LYS A 46 4.19 0.20 27.99
C LYS A 46 3.37 -1.09 27.93
N ASN A 47 2.92 -1.48 26.74
CA ASN A 47 2.14 -2.69 26.52
C ASN A 47 3.00 -3.96 26.30
N GLY A 48 4.33 -3.87 26.36
CA GLY A 48 5.23 -5.02 26.19
C GLY A 48 5.25 -5.60 24.78
N LEU A 49 4.84 -4.83 23.76
CA LEU A 49 4.75 -5.27 22.38
C LEU A 49 6.07 -5.04 21.61
N SER A 50 6.31 -5.85 20.59
CA SER A 50 7.42 -5.64 19.65
C SER A 50 7.17 -4.38 18.82
N PHE A 51 8.12 -3.45 18.83
CA PHE A 51 8.05 -2.24 18.03
C PHE A 51 7.99 -2.54 16.53
N THR A 52 8.81 -3.46 16.06
CA THR A 52 8.84 -3.86 14.64
C THR A 52 7.49 -4.39 14.19
N PHE A 53 6.90 -5.34 14.92
CA PHE A 53 5.61 -5.91 14.53
C PHE A 53 4.46 -4.90 14.64
N ALA A 54 4.47 -4.05 15.66
CA ALA A 54 3.48 -2.98 15.78
C ALA A 54 3.59 -1.98 14.61
N LEU A 55 4.81 -1.62 14.21
CA LEU A 55 5.04 -0.72 13.09
C LEU A 55 4.62 -1.35 11.75
N VAL A 56 4.98 -2.61 11.52
CA VAL A 56 4.56 -3.35 10.32
C VAL A 56 3.04 -3.43 10.25
N TYR A 57 2.38 -3.74 11.36
CA TYR A 57 0.92 -3.78 11.43
C TYR A 57 0.28 -2.43 11.06
N ILE A 58 0.69 -1.34 11.70
CA ILE A 58 0.06 -0.03 11.49
C ILE A 58 0.32 0.50 10.07
N VAL A 59 1.52 0.30 9.52
CA VAL A 59 1.83 0.69 8.13
C VAL A 59 0.97 -0.09 7.14
N THR A 60 0.78 -1.39 7.38
CA THR A 60 -0.06 -2.24 6.53
C THR A 60 -1.53 -1.82 6.61
N GLU A 61 -2.02 -1.48 7.79
CA GLU A 61 -3.37 -0.97 8.01
C GLU A 61 -3.59 0.36 7.27
N CYS A 62 -2.67 1.32 7.44
CA CYS A 62 -2.69 2.59 6.69
C CYS A 62 -2.70 2.36 5.17
N ALA A 63 -1.88 1.44 4.67
CA ALA A 63 -1.82 1.15 3.24
C ALA A 63 -3.14 0.55 2.73
N ASN A 64 -3.81 -0.29 3.52
CA ASN A 64 -5.10 -0.87 3.15
C ASN A 64 -6.24 0.15 3.11
N GLN A 65 -6.18 1.20 3.93
CA GLN A 65 -7.17 2.29 3.95
C GLN A 65 -7.12 3.17 2.71
N ILE A 66 -6.01 3.14 1.97
CA ILE A 66 -5.82 3.91 0.73
C ILE A 66 -6.03 2.98 -0.46
N GLU A 67 -7.10 3.23 -1.23
CA GLU A 67 -7.46 2.45 -2.42
C GLU A 67 -6.31 2.35 -3.42
N GLU A 68 -5.57 3.44 -3.61
CA GLU A 68 -4.50 3.56 -4.59
C GLU A 68 -3.35 2.56 -4.35
N PHE A 69 -3.12 2.13 -3.11
CA PHE A 69 -2.10 1.14 -2.77
C PHE A 69 -2.53 -0.31 -3.00
N ARG A 70 -3.81 -0.56 -3.30
CA ARG A 70 -4.37 -1.90 -3.51
C ARG A 70 -4.52 -2.28 -5.00
N TYR A 71 -4.19 -1.38 -5.93
CA TYR A 71 -4.18 -1.70 -7.37
C TYR A 71 -2.97 -2.55 -7.77
N ARG A 72 -3.17 -3.54 -8.64
CA ARG A 72 -2.10 -4.36 -9.24
C ARG A 72 -2.40 -4.66 -10.71
N PHE A 73 -1.39 -5.09 -11.44
CA PHE A 73 -1.56 -5.72 -12.75
C PHE A 73 -1.57 -7.24 -12.60
N LEU A 74 -2.62 -7.89 -13.11
CA LEU A 74 -2.68 -9.35 -13.27
C LEU A 74 -3.00 -9.66 -14.73
N ASP A 75 -2.11 -10.38 -15.41
CA ASP A 75 -2.23 -10.74 -16.83
C ASP A 75 -2.55 -9.53 -17.74
N GLY A 76 -1.89 -8.39 -17.47
CA GLY A 76 -2.08 -7.13 -18.19
C GLY A 76 -3.35 -6.35 -17.83
N LYS A 77 -4.23 -6.88 -16.97
CA LYS A 77 -5.44 -6.21 -16.50
C LYS A 77 -5.19 -5.49 -15.17
N ILE A 78 -5.84 -4.35 -14.98
CA ILE A 78 -5.84 -3.66 -13.69
C ILE A 78 -6.87 -4.32 -12.78
N VAL A 79 -6.43 -4.69 -11.58
CA VAL A 79 -7.29 -5.22 -10.52
C VAL A 79 -7.16 -4.38 -9.26
N LEU A 80 -8.24 -4.27 -8.50
CA LEU A 80 -8.27 -3.69 -7.17
C LEU A 80 -8.52 -4.81 -6.16
N PHE A 81 -7.52 -5.07 -5.30
CA PHE A 81 -7.68 -6.00 -4.19
C PHE A 81 -8.51 -5.40 -3.07
N ASP A 82 -9.31 -6.23 -2.40
CA ASP A 82 -10.05 -5.83 -1.20
C ASP A 82 -9.09 -5.52 -0.05
N LYS A 83 -8.03 -6.32 0.08
CA LYS A 83 -6.94 -6.15 1.06
C LYS A 83 -5.60 -6.56 0.46
N ILE A 84 -4.54 -5.89 0.88
CA ILE A 84 -3.14 -6.30 0.69
C ILE A 84 -2.54 -6.80 1.99
N ASP A 85 -1.72 -7.84 1.89
CA ASP A 85 -0.93 -8.37 2.99
C ASP A 85 0.47 -7.76 2.98
N THR A 86 1.15 -7.87 4.10
CA THR A 86 2.49 -7.32 4.29
C THR A 86 3.56 -8.38 4.09
N ALA A 87 4.67 -7.98 3.48
CA ALA A 87 5.89 -8.76 3.40
C ALA A 87 7.00 -7.92 4.04
N PHE A 88 7.74 -8.51 4.98
CA PHE A 88 8.76 -7.82 5.74
C PHE A 88 9.94 -8.75 6.04
N THR A 89 11.10 -8.15 6.28
CA THR A 89 12.31 -8.84 6.75
C THR A 89 12.46 -8.66 8.27
N TYR A 90 13.04 -9.66 8.93
CA TYR A 90 13.30 -9.67 10.37
C TYR A 90 14.65 -9.06 10.74
#